data_AF-A0A2V9RRX8-F1
#
_entry.id   AF-A0A2V9RRX8-F1
#
_cell.length_a   1.000
_cell.length_b   1.000
_cell.length_c   1.000
_cell.angle_alpha   90.00
_cell.angle_beta   90.00
_cell.angle_gamma   90.00
#
_symmetry.space_group_name_H-M   'P 1'
#
loop_
_entity.id
_entity.type
_entity.pdbx_description
1 polymer ?
#
loop_
_entity_poly.entity_id
_entity_poly.type
_entity_poly.pdbx_seq_one_letter_code
_entity_poly.pdbx_strand_id
1 'polypeptide(L)'
;MVCAFMILLCPVLSVAADLESAKRAYADKDYAKALKEATPLAEQGNAEAQFLLGKMYWIGEGVLKDPERAIKLFKASGLQGNADAQFYVGSYYLLPLRDVLEGAKWLRVSAEQGSKDAQWL
;
A
#
# COMPACT_ATOMS: atom_id res chain seq x y z
N MET A 1 -27.22 -7.98 -36.48
CA MET A 1 -26.84 -6.67 -35.91
C MET A 1 -26.96 -6.77 -34.40
N VAL A 2 -25.90 -7.23 -33.72
CA VAL A 2 -25.66 -7.05 -32.27
C VAL A 2 -24.13 -7.09 -32.08
N CYS A 3 -23.62 -6.09 -31.36
CA CYS A 3 -22.22 -5.85 -31.04
C CYS A 3 -21.69 -6.78 -29.93
N ALA A 4 -20.41 -7.16 -30.00
CA ALA A 4 -19.52 -7.53 -28.87
C ALA A 4 -18.10 -7.63 -29.46
N PHE A 5 -17.20 -6.63 -29.35
CA PHE A 5 -16.39 -6.27 -28.16
C PHE A 5 -15.78 -7.48 -27.43
N MET A 6 -14.68 -8.01 -27.98
CA MET A 6 -13.63 -8.81 -27.32
C MET A 6 -12.82 -9.43 -28.47
N ILE A 7 -11.55 -9.19 -28.71
CA ILE A 7 -10.41 -9.01 -27.80
C ILE A 7 -9.42 -8.13 -28.56
N LEU A 8 -9.18 -6.92 -28.04
CA LEU A 8 -8.02 -6.14 -28.44
C LEU A 8 -6.85 -6.75 -27.65
N LEU A 9 -6.25 -7.79 -28.22
CA LEU A 9 -4.97 -8.30 -27.77
C LEU A 9 -3.95 -7.23 -28.17
N CYS A 10 -3.74 -6.27 -27.29
CA CYS A 10 -2.57 -5.40 -27.34
C CYS A 10 -1.45 -6.16 -26.61
N PRO A 11 -0.52 -6.84 -27.30
CA PRO A 11 0.78 -7.10 -26.72
C PRO A 11 1.58 -5.80 -26.85
N VAL A 12 1.11 -4.72 -26.24
CA VAL A 12 1.99 -3.58 -25.99
C VAL A 12 2.60 -3.90 -24.65
N LEU A 13 3.77 -4.53 -24.72
CA LEU A 13 4.76 -4.53 -23.66
C LEU A 13 5.11 -3.05 -23.41
N SER A 14 4.21 -2.34 -22.73
CA SER A 14 4.51 -1.06 -22.14
C SER A 14 5.55 -1.38 -21.10
N VAL A 15 6.72 -0.75 -21.18
CA VAL A 15 7.63 -0.62 -20.03
C VAL A 15 6.96 0.33 -19.04
N ALA A 16 5.74 0.00 -18.63
CA ALA A 16 5.10 0.54 -17.45
C ALA A 16 5.83 -0.11 -16.27
N ALA A 17 6.11 0.68 -15.24
CA ALA A 17 6.62 0.13 -13.99
C ALA A 17 5.72 -1.05 -13.58
N ASP A 18 6.31 -2.23 -13.45
CA ASP A 18 5.60 -3.41 -12.98
C ASP A 18 5.70 -3.42 -11.45
N LEU A 19 4.56 -3.59 -10.78
CA LEU A 19 4.52 -3.63 -9.32
C LEU A 19 5.40 -4.77 -8.79
N GLU A 20 5.45 -5.90 -9.50
CA GLU A 20 6.30 -7.02 -9.11
C GLU A 20 7.79 -6.69 -9.28
N SER A 21 8.16 -5.87 -10.28
CA SER A 21 9.52 -5.33 -10.39
C SER A 21 9.86 -4.43 -9.20
N ALA A 22 8.94 -3.54 -8.81
CA ALA A 22 9.16 -2.65 -7.67
C ALA A 22 9.31 -3.43 -6.36
N LYS A 23 8.47 -4.46 -6.13
CA LYS A 23 8.56 -5.35 -4.96
C LYS A 23 9.86 -6.15 -4.94
N ARG A 24 10.30 -6.68 -6.08
CA ARG A 24 11.58 -7.39 -6.21
C ARG A 24 12.74 -6.45 -5.90
N ALA A 25 12.75 -5.26 -6.50
CA ALA A 25 13.76 -4.24 -6.23
C ALA A 25 13.83 -3.90 -4.73
N TYR A 26 12.68 -3.76 -4.07
CA TYR A 26 12.63 -3.53 -2.62
C TYR A 26 13.19 -4.72 -1.82
N ALA A 27 12.85 -5.97 -2.20
CA ALA A 27 13.38 -7.18 -1.56
C ALA A 27 14.90 -7.31 -1.71
N ASP A 28 15.42 -6.91 -2.87
CA ASP A 28 16.85 -6.89 -3.19
C ASP A 28 17.58 -5.67 -2.59
N LYS A 29 16.87 -4.81 -1.84
CA LYS A 29 17.36 -3.55 -1.26
C LYS A 29 17.82 -2.51 -2.28
N ASP A 30 17.41 -2.65 -3.54
CA ASP A 30 17.50 -1.59 -4.55
C ASP A 30 16.34 -0.60 -4.35
N TYR A 31 16.42 0.15 -3.26
CA TYR A 31 15.37 1.08 -2.86
C TYR A 31 15.21 2.24 -3.86
N ALA A 32 16.28 2.62 -4.57
CA ALA A 32 16.20 3.67 -5.58
C ALA A 32 15.31 3.23 -6.76
N LYS A 33 15.50 1.99 -7.24
CA LYS A 33 14.65 1.41 -8.27
C LYS A 33 13.22 1.17 -7.76
N ALA A 34 13.07 0.62 -6.55
CA ALA A 34 11.76 0.40 -5.95
C ALA A 34 10.95 1.70 -5.83
N LEU A 35 11.59 2.79 -5.38
CA LEU A 35 10.98 4.11 -5.29
C LEU A 35 10.52 4.60 -6.66
N LYS A 36 11.42 4.54 -7.65
CA LYS A 36 11.17 5.00 -9.02
C LYS A 36 9.98 4.27 -9.66
N GLU A 37 9.87 2.97 -9.43
CA GLU A 37 8.84 2.13 -10.04
C GLU A 37 7.51 2.16 -9.26
N ALA A 38 7.55 2.18 -7.91
CA ALA A 38 6.34 2.22 -7.09
C ALA A 38 5.63 3.58 -7.11
N THR A 39 6.36 4.69 -7.24
CA THR A 39 5.79 6.05 -7.22
C THR A 39 4.68 6.27 -8.26
N PRO A 40 4.90 6.06 -9.56
CA PRO A 40 3.85 6.28 -10.56
C PRO A 40 2.65 5.34 -10.38
N LEU A 41 2.87 4.11 -9.91
CA LEU A 41 1.79 3.16 -9.62
C LEU A 41 0.95 3.60 -8.42
N ALA A 42 1.60 4.12 -7.38
CA ALA A 42 0.92 4.66 -6.20
C ALA A 42 0.09 5.91 -6.54
N GLU A 43 0.62 6.77 -7.42
CA GLU A 43 -0.07 7.96 -7.95
C GLU A 43 -1.28 7.59 -8.84
N GLN A 44 -1.21 6.45 -9.54
CA GLN A 44 -2.35 5.88 -10.28
C GLN A 44 -3.38 5.17 -9.39
N GLY A 45 -3.16 5.14 -8.08
CA GLY A 45 -4.11 4.58 -7.13
C GLY A 45 -3.89 3.11 -6.78
N ASN A 46 -2.85 2.45 -7.29
CA ASN A 46 -2.61 1.03 -6.98
C ASN A 46 -2.36 0.85 -5.48
N ALA A 47 -3.25 0.11 -4.80
CA ALA A 47 -3.23 -0.04 -3.35
C ALA A 47 -1.93 -0.66 -2.82
N GLU A 48 -1.39 -1.66 -3.51
CA GLU A 48 -0.14 -2.33 -3.10
C GLU A 48 1.09 -1.44 -3.33
N ALA A 49 1.10 -0.65 -4.40
CA ALA A 49 2.14 0.35 -4.63
C ALA A 49 2.10 1.47 -3.59
N GLN A 50 0.90 1.94 -3.23
CA GLN A 50 0.70 2.89 -2.13
C GLN A 50 1.22 2.35 -0.80
N PHE A 51 0.94 1.07 -0.51
CA PHE A 51 1.48 0.41 0.68
C PHE A 51 3.01 0.33 0.66
N LEU A 52 3.59 -0.14 -0.45
CA LEU A 52 5.05 -0.26 -0.60
C LEU A 52 5.74 1.10 -0.42
N LEU A 53 5.25 2.14 -1.11
CA LEU A 53 5.78 3.49 -1.00
C LEU A 53 5.60 4.04 0.43
N GLY A 54 4.46 3.78 1.06
CA GLY A 54 4.19 4.14 2.45
C GLY A 54 5.21 3.50 3.40
N LYS A 55 5.52 2.21 3.19
CA LYS A 55 6.52 1.47 3.98
C LYS A 55 7.92 2.07 3.85
N MET A 56 8.31 2.46 2.64
CA MET A 56 9.59 3.12 2.39
C MET A 56 9.71 4.43 3.18
N TYR A 57 8.67 5.28 3.18
CA TYR A 57 8.65 6.50 4.00
C TYR A 57 8.54 6.23 5.50
N TRP A 58 7.87 5.16 5.91
CA TRP A 58 7.70 4.80 7.32
C TRP A 58 9.04 4.39 7.96
N ILE A 59 9.84 3.61 7.23
CA ILE A 59 11.12 3.07 7.72
C ILE A 59 12.28 4.03 7.38
N GLY A 60 12.18 4.77 6.27
CA GLY A 60 13.27 5.60 5.74
C GLY A 60 14.21 4.82 4.80
N GLU A 61 13.67 3.86 4.04
CA GLU A 61 14.46 3.04 3.11
C GLU A 61 14.48 3.66 1.72
N GLY A 62 15.66 4.11 1.28
CA GLY A 62 15.84 4.82 0.00
C GLY A 62 15.27 6.24 -0.03
N VAL A 63 14.64 6.69 1.05
CA VAL A 63 14.07 8.02 1.24
C VAL A 63 14.28 8.49 2.68
N LEU A 64 14.20 9.80 2.92
CA LEU A 64 14.10 10.29 4.29
C LEU A 64 12.81 9.79 4.94
N LYS A 65 12.92 9.32 6.18
CA LYS A 65 11.77 8.87 6.96
C LYS A 65 10.76 10.02 7.12
N ASP A 66 9.52 9.75 6.72
CA ASP A 66 8.41 10.69 6.76
C ASP A 66 7.12 9.94 7.17
N PRO A 67 6.86 9.82 8.49
CA PRO A 67 5.70 9.09 8.99
C PRO A 67 4.37 9.71 8.58
N GLU A 68 4.30 11.04 8.40
CA GLU A 68 3.07 11.70 7.99
C GLU A 68 2.70 11.35 6.55
N ARG A 69 3.69 11.37 5.65
CA ARG A 69 3.50 10.93 4.26
C ARG A 69 3.18 9.45 4.18
N ALA A 70 3.86 8.61 4.96
CA ALA A 70 3.59 7.19 5.05
C ALA A 70 2.12 6.92 5.44
N ILE A 71 1.60 7.61 6.45
CA ILE A 71 0.22 7.43 6.90
C ILE A 71 -0.80 7.87 5.87
N LYS A 72 -0.53 8.92 5.08
CA LYS A 72 -1.40 9.29 3.95
C LYS A 72 -1.47 8.18 2.91
N LEU A 73 -0.33 7.57 2.57
CA LEU A 73 -0.25 6.46 1.63
C LEU A 73 -0.91 5.19 2.16
N PHE A 74 -0.71 4.86 3.43
CA PHE A 74 -1.37 3.73 4.07
C PHE A 74 -2.89 3.92 4.16
N LYS A 75 -3.38 5.13 4.42
CA LYS A 75 -4.83 5.40 4.35
C LYS A 75 -5.38 5.16 2.96
N ALA A 76 -4.71 5.67 1.92
CA ALA A 76 -5.15 5.49 0.54
C ALA A 76 -5.20 4.00 0.14
N SER A 77 -4.20 3.23 0.57
CA SER A 77 -4.14 1.79 0.37
C SER A 77 -5.21 1.03 1.18
N GLY A 78 -5.38 1.38 2.45
CA GLY A 78 -6.34 0.75 3.36
C GLY A 78 -7.80 0.99 2.99
N LEU A 79 -8.13 2.16 2.41
CA LEU A 79 -9.45 2.45 1.84
C LEU A 79 -9.84 1.52 0.69
N GLN A 80 -8.86 0.85 0.06
CA GLN A 80 -9.04 -0.13 -1.00
C GLN A 80 -8.98 -1.58 -0.48
N GLY A 81 -8.95 -1.78 0.84
CA GLY A 81 -8.96 -3.10 1.46
C GLY A 81 -7.59 -3.70 1.74
N ASN A 82 -6.49 -2.94 1.64
CA ASN A 82 -5.17 -3.46 2.04
C ASN A 82 -5.09 -3.59 3.57
N ALA A 83 -5.16 -4.83 4.07
CA ALA A 83 -5.19 -5.14 5.50
C ALA A 83 -3.92 -4.69 6.24
N ASP A 84 -2.75 -4.81 5.62
CA ASP A 84 -1.48 -4.36 6.22
C ASP A 84 -1.51 -2.83 6.41
N ALA A 85 -1.94 -2.09 5.39
CA ALA A 85 -2.05 -0.65 5.47
C ALA A 85 -3.04 -0.20 6.54
N GLN A 86 -4.17 -0.90 6.69
CA GLN A 86 -5.13 -0.67 7.77
C GLN A 86 -4.51 -0.91 9.15
N PHE A 87 -3.70 -1.96 9.30
CA PHE A 87 -2.96 -2.22 10.54
C PHE A 87 -2.02 -1.06 10.87
N TYR A 88 -1.18 -0.60 9.92
CA TYR A 88 -0.27 0.53 10.16
C TYR A 88 -1.02 1.82 10.53
N VAL A 89 -2.16 2.10 9.89
CA VAL A 89 -3.00 3.25 10.23
C VAL A 89 -3.60 3.10 11.63
N GLY A 90 -4.18 1.94 11.95
CA GLY A 90 -4.75 1.66 13.27
C GLY A 90 -3.71 1.80 14.38
N SER A 91 -2.54 1.17 14.23
CA SER A 91 -1.42 1.29 15.16
C SER A 91 -0.97 2.73 15.35
N TYR A 92 -0.89 3.52 14.27
CA TYR A 92 -0.48 4.93 14.35
C TYR A 92 -1.43 5.78 15.19
N TYR A 93 -2.75 5.55 15.09
CA TYR A 93 -3.74 6.31 15.85
C TYR A 93 -3.96 5.79 17.28
N LEU A 94 -3.58 4.53 17.56
CA LEU A 94 -3.70 3.94 18.89
C LEU A 94 -2.49 4.24 19.80
N LEU A 95 -1.29 4.39 19.25
CA LEU A 95 -0.05 4.41 20.05
C LEU A 95 0.35 5.77 20.66
N PRO A 96 -0.42 6.85 20.50
CA PRO A 96 -0.49 7.83 21.59
C PRO A 96 -1.87 8.49 21.67
N LEU A 97 -2.75 8.03 22.58
CA LEU A 97 -3.93 8.74 23.15
C LEU A 97 -4.45 9.95 22.32
N ARG A 98 -4.82 9.75 21.05
CA ARG A 98 -5.43 10.79 20.22
C ARG A 98 -6.81 10.45 19.70
N ASP A 99 -7.12 9.16 19.49
CA ASP A 99 -8.50 8.71 19.26
C ASP A 99 -8.61 7.18 19.39
N VAL A 100 -8.92 6.71 20.60
CA VAL A 100 -9.03 5.28 20.92
C VAL A 100 -10.19 4.62 20.15
N LEU A 101 -11.25 5.37 19.84
CA LEU A 101 -12.44 4.84 19.17
C LEU A 101 -12.17 4.57 17.70
N GLU A 102 -11.46 5.47 17.02
CA GLU A 102 -11.15 5.29 15.61
C GLU A 102 -10.14 4.16 15.39
N GLY A 103 -9.12 4.06 16.24
CA GLY A 103 -8.16 2.97 16.19
C GLY A 103 -8.79 1.58 16.40
N ALA A 104 -9.75 1.48 17.34
CA ALA A 104 -10.48 0.23 17.59
C ALA A 104 -11.32 -0.21 16.38
N LYS A 105 -11.88 0.72 15.59
CA LYS A 105 -12.61 0.39 14.35
C LYS A 105 -11.69 -0.25 13.31
N TRP A 106 -10.53 0.34 13.06
CA TRP A 106 -9.61 -0.16 12.03
C TRP A 106 -9.04 -1.55 12.37
N LEU A 107 -8.75 -1.80 13.65
CA LEU A 107 -8.32 -3.12 14.10
C LEU A 107 -9.40 -4.18 13.93
N ARG A 108 -10.65 -3.84 14.25
CA ARG A 108 -11.79 -4.77 14.07
C ARG A 108 -11.96 -5.15 12.60
N VAL A 109 -11.87 -4.18 11.69
CA VAL A 109 -11.94 -4.44 10.24
C VAL A 109 -10.80 -5.34 9.78
N SER A 110 -9.58 -5.13 10.28
CA SER A 110 -8.41 -5.97 9.95
C SER A 110 -8.57 -7.42 10.45
N ALA A 111 -9.12 -7.60 11.65
CA ALA A 111 -9.38 -8.92 12.23
C ALA A 111 -10.49 -9.68 11.48
N GLU A 112 -11.58 -9.00 11.08
CA GLU A 112 -12.67 -9.58 10.30
C GLU A 112 -12.22 -10.00 8.88
N GLN A 113 -11.17 -9.37 8.34
CA GLN A 113 -10.58 -9.69 7.04
C GLN A 113 -9.44 -10.72 7.10
N GLY A 114 -9.20 -11.32 8.27
CA GLY A 114 -8.32 -12.49 8.41
C GLY A 114 -6.84 -12.19 8.62
N SER A 115 -6.46 -10.98 9.06
CA SER A 115 -5.08 -10.70 9.45
C SER A 115 -4.71 -11.48 10.72
N LYS A 116 -3.69 -12.34 10.63
CA LYS A 116 -3.20 -13.17 11.75
C LYS A 116 -2.57 -12.34 12.88
N ASP A 117 -2.09 -11.14 12.57
CA ASP A 117 -1.44 -10.25 13.54
C ASP A 117 -2.45 -9.47 14.40
N ALA A 118 -3.71 -9.39 13.96
CA ALA A 118 -4.80 -8.74 14.70
C ALA A 118 -5.53 -9.66 15.70
N GLN A 119 -5.14 -10.95 15.78
CA GLN A 119 -5.81 -11.95 16.65
C GLN A 119 -5.45 -11.85 18.14
N TRP A 120 -4.48 -11.03 18.53
CA TRP A 120 -4.00 -10.90 19.92
C TRP A 120 -4.28 -9.53 20.54
N LEU A 121 -5.56 -9.16 20.64
CA LEU A 121 -6.02 -8.06 21.48
C LEU A 121 -7.08 -8.53 22.47
#